data_AF-A0A356PDR8-F1
#
_entry.id   AF-A0A356PDR8-F1
#
_cell.length_a   1.000
_cell.length_b   1.000
_cell.length_c   1.000
_cell.angle_alpha   90.00
_cell.angle_beta   90.00
_cell.angle_gamma   90.00
#
_symmetry.space_group_name_H-M   'P 1'
#
loop_
_entity.id
_entity.type
_entity.pdbx_description
1 polymer ?
#
loop_
_entity_poly.entity_id
_entity_poly.type
_entity_poly.pdbx_seq_one_letter_code
_entity_poly.pdbx_strand_id
1 'polypeptide(L)' 'KKRLMIDVPSLERELGVPVVATAARQGVGLTELKQKIVQVASGSLQTNPRQIVYSSEVEKAVKQLLPLVGSLANNTLPLR' A
#
# COMPACT_ATOMS: atom_id res chain seq x y z
N LYS A 1 -6.45 -3.08 -27.69
CA LYS A 1 -5.48 -3.40 -26.60
C LYS A 1 -4.55 -2.21 -26.45
N LYS A 2 -4.42 -1.60 -25.26
CA LYS A 2 -3.41 -0.56 -25.02
C LYS A 2 -2.03 -1.25 -24.95
N ARG A 3 -1.01 -0.78 -25.67
CA ARG A 3 0.36 -1.33 -25.66
C ARG A 3 1.15 -0.79 -24.45
N LEU A 4 0.63 -1.03 -23.25
CA LEU A 4 1.29 -0.64 -22.00
C LEU A 4 2.14 -1.82 -21.51
N MET A 5 3.39 -1.53 -21.19
CA MET A 5 4.32 -2.47 -20.56
C MET A 5 4.58 -1.96 -19.15
N ILE A 6 4.42 -2.83 -18.17
CA ILE A 6 4.61 -2.50 -16.75
C ILE A 6 5.75 -3.36 -16.24
N ASP A 7 6.76 -2.72 -15.67
CA ASP A 7 7.84 -3.39 -14.93
C ASP A 7 7.38 -3.60 -13.48
N VAL A 8 6.85 -4.80 -13.22
CA VAL A 8 6.31 -5.18 -11.91
C VAL A 8 7.38 -5.19 -10.82
N PRO A 9 8.59 -5.78 -11.04
CA PRO A 9 9.68 -5.70 -10.07
C PRO A 9 10.11 -4.28 -9.70
N SER A 10 10.17 -3.37 -10.67
CA SER A 10 10.50 -1.97 -10.39
C SER A 10 9.37 -1.28 -9.60
N LEU A 11 8.11 -1.55 -9.95
CA LEU A 11 6.96 -1.00 -9.23
C LEU A 11 6.89 -1.47 -7.76
N GLU A 12 7.15 -2.75 -7.50
CA GLU A 12 7.23 -3.30 -6.14
C GLU A 12 8.30 -2.60 -5.31
N ARG A 13 9.50 -2.38 -5.89
CA ARG A 13 10.59 -1.65 -5.23
C ARG A 13 10.25 -0.19 -4.94
N GLU A 14 9.60 0.51 -5.88
CA GLU A 14 9.26 1.92 -5.71
C GLU A 14 8.13 2.15 -4.70
N LEU A 15 7.16 1.25 -4.63
CA LEU A 15 6.04 1.35 -3.69
C LEU A 15 6.38 0.78 -2.30
N GLY A 16 7.36 -0.12 -2.19
CA GLY A 16 7.77 -0.75 -0.94
C GLY A 16 6.76 -1.77 -0.42
N VAL A 17 5.90 -2.28 -1.30
CA VAL A 17 4.86 -3.29 -1.01
C VAL A 17 4.86 -4.35 -2.12
N PRO A 18 4.50 -5.62 -1.81
CA PRO A 18 4.43 -6.67 -2.82
C PRO A 18 3.40 -6.35 -3.90
N VAL A 19 3.77 -6.57 -5.17
CA VAL A 19 2.88 -6.33 -6.30
C VAL A 19 2.68 -7.63 -7.08
N VAL A 20 1.41 -7.98 -7.32
CA VAL A 20 1.06 -9.16 -8.11
C VAL A 20 0.30 -8.72 -9.36
N ALA A 21 0.86 -8.97 -10.53
CA ALA A 21 0.16 -8.74 -11.79
C ALA A 21 -0.93 -9.79 -11.98
N THR A 22 -2.19 -9.35 -12.06
CA THR A 22 -3.33 -10.27 -12.14
C THR A 22 -4.16 -10.03 -13.39
N ALA A 23 -4.67 -11.13 -13.95
CA ALA A 23 -5.79 -11.11 -14.88
C ALA A 23 -6.95 -11.88 -14.24
N ALA A 24 -7.67 -11.22 -13.34
CA ALA A 24 -8.64 -11.85 -12.43
C ALA A 24 -9.68 -12.73 -13.15
N ARG A 25 -10.24 -12.27 -14.27
CA ARG A 25 -11.21 -13.04 -15.07
C ARG A 25 -10.64 -14.34 -15.65
N GLN A 26 -9.32 -14.44 -15.77
CA GLN A 26 -8.59 -15.59 -16.31
C GLN A 26 -7.90 -16.39 -15.20
N GLY A 27 -8.08 -16.00 -13.93
CA GLY A 27 -7.45 -16.63 -12.77
C GLY A 27 -5.94 -16.37 -12.63
N VAL A 28 -5.31 -15.63 -13.54
CA VAL A 28 -3.86 -15.39 -13.53
C VAL A 28 -3.46 -14.52 -12.35
N GLY A 29 -2.44 -14.95 -11.60
CA GLY A 29 -1.87 -14.24 -10.45
C GLY A 29 -2.68 -14.35 -9.15
N LEU A 30 -3.86 -14.97 -9.16
CA LEU A 30 -4.71 -15.05 -7.96
C LEU A 30 -4.13 -15.97 -6.87
N THR A 31 -3.46 -17.06 -7.25
CA THR A 31 -2.76 -17.94 -6.31
C THR A 31 -1.61 -17.23 -5.61
N GLU A 32 -0.78 -16.53 -6.39
CA GLU A 32 0.33 -15.73 -5.88
C GLU A 32 -0.17 -14.61 -4.96
N LEU A 33 -1.26 -13.93 -5.34
CA LEU A 33 -1.90 -12.90 -4.52
C LEU A 33 -2.29 -13.45 -3.15
N LYS A 34 -2.96 -14.60 -3.10
CA LYS A 34 -3.36 -15.24 -1.83
C LYS A 34 -2.15 -15.56 -0.96
N GLN A 35 -1.07 -16.08 -1.55
CA GLN A 35 0.16 -16.38 -0.82
C GLN A 35 0.79 -15.12 -0.24
N LYS A 36 0.91 -14.04 -1.03
CA LYS A 36 1.44 -12.76 -0.57
C LYS A 36 0.59 -12.14 0.54
N ILE A 37 -0.73 -12.24 0.47
CA ILE A 37 -1.63 -11.80 1.54
C ILE A 37 -1.32 -12.51 2.85
N VAL A 38 -1.21 -13.85 2.83
CA VAL A 38 -0.85 -14.63 4.04
C VAL A 38 0.51 -14.20 4.57
N GLN A 39 1.50 -13.97 3.70
CA GLN A 39 2.83 -13.56 4.13
C GLN A 39 2.84 -12.19 4.80
N VAL A 40 2.13 -11.21 4.24
CA VAL A 40 2.01 -9.86 4.84
C VAL A 40 1.22 -9.92 6.14
N ALA A 41 0.07 -10.59 6.16
CA ALA A 41 -0.79 -10.67 7.34
C ALA A 41 -0.13 -11.43 8.50
N SER A 42 0.70 -12.44 8.21
CA SER A 42 1.50 -13.15 9.21
C SER A 42 2.76 -12.41 9.64
N GLY A 43 3.12 -11.31 8.95
CA GLY A 43 4.38 -10.60 9.18
C GLY A 43 5.64 -11.33 8.69
N SER A 44 5.49 -12.46 7.97
CA SER A 44 6.63 -13.15 7.35
C SER A 44 7.19 -12.38 6.15
N LEU A 45 6.39 -11.52 5.53
CA LEU A 45 6.84 -10.51 4.58
C LEU A 45 6.63 -9.11 5.17
N GLN A 46 7.71 -8.50 5.62
CA GLN A 46 7.71 -7.11 6.10
C GLN A 46 7.64 -6.16 4.90
N THR A 47 6.74 -5.20 4.96
CA THR A 47 6.57 -4.17 3.93
C THR A 47 6.94 -2.81 4.50
N ASN A 48 7.47 -1.93 3.64
CA ASN A 48 7.77 -0.56 4.01
C ASN A 48 7.12 0.38 2.98
N PRO A 49 5.78 0.58 3.07
CA PRO A 49 5.05 1.34 2.07
C PRO A 49 5.60 2.76 1.96
N ARG A 50 5.92 3.18 0.73
CA ARG A 50 6.40 4.52 0.46
C ARG A 50 5.36 5.56 0.91
N GLN A 51 5.72 6.37 1.89
CA GLN A 51 4.89 7.48 2.34
C GLN A 51 5.05 8.68 1.40
N ILE A 52 3.93 9.29 1.00
CA ILE A 52 3.92 10.51 0.21
C ILE A 52 4.11 11.69 1.18
N VAL A 53 5.12 12.52 0.92
CA VAL A 53 5.34 13.78 1.63
C VAL A 53 4.66 14.90 0.87
N TYR A 54 3.69 15.56 1.51
CA TYR A 54 2.97 16.69 0.92
C TYR A 54 3.68 18.02 1.19
N SER A 55 3.08 19.12 0.73
CA SER A 55 3.57 20.45 1.06
C SER A 55 3.51 20.68 2.58
N SER A 56 4.37 21.57 3.07
CA SER A 56 4.48 21.88 4.49
C SER A 56 3.16 22.40 5.10
N GLU A 57 2.35 23.10 4.31
CA GLU A 57 1.01 23.56 4.70
C GLU A 57 0.05 22.38 4.92
N VAL A 58 0.02 21.42 4.00
CA VAL A 58 -0.82 20.23 4.10
C VAL A 58 -0.41 19.38 5.29
N GLU A 59 0.89 19.14 5.48
CA GLU A 59 1.37 18.33 6.62
C GLU A 59 1.06 18.98 7.97
N LYS A 60 1.13 20.31 8.08
CA LYS A 60 0.73 21.03 9.30
C LYS A 60 -0.76 20.86 9.59
N ALA A 61 -1.62 21.00 8.57
CA ALA A 61 -3.05 20.81 8.72
C ALA A 61 -3.39 19.36 9.14
N VAL A 62 -2.73 18.37 8.52
CA VAL A 62 -2.87 16.95 8.89
C VAL A 62 -2.46 16.72 10.34
N LYS A 63 -1.32 17.28 10.78
CA LYS A 63 -0.84 17.13 12.16
C LYS A 63 -1.80 17.71 13.20
N GLN A 64 -2.53 18.79 12.86
CA GLN A 64 -3.55 19.37 13.72
C GLN A 64 -4.84 18.53 13.77
N LEU A 65 -5.24 17.93 12.65
CA LEU A 65 -6.47 17.15 12.54
C LEU A 65 -6.34 15.71 13.07
N LEU A 66 -5.17 15.08 12.91
CA LEU A 66 -4.93 13.71 13.34
C LEU A 66 -5.36 13.39 14.79
N PRO A 67 -5.02 14.17 15.82
CA PRO A 67 -5.45 13.87 17.19
C PRO A 67 -6.96 13.98 17.39
N LEU A 68 -7.63 14.85 16.64
CA LEU A 68 -9.09 15.04 16.71
C LEU A 68 -9.85 13.87 16.07
N VAL A 69 -9.31 13.33 14.97
CA VAL A 69 -9.92 12.19 14.26
C VAL A 69 -9.54 10.86 14.90
N GLY A 70 -8.36 10.76 15.52
CA GLY A 70 -7.88 9.53 16.16
C GLY A 70 -8.83 8.99 17.24
N SER A 71 -9.48 9.89 18.00
CA SER A 71 -10.49 9.53 19.01
C SER A 71 -11.78 8.96 18.40
N LEU A 72 -12.13 9.37 17.18
CA LEU A 72 -13.32 8.90 16.45
C LEU A 72 -13.04 7.60 15.68
N ALA A 73 -11.80 7.43 15.20
CA ALA A 73 -11.41 6.35 14.31
C ALA A 73 -10.81 5.13 15.05
N ASN A 74 -11.03 4.97 16.36
CA ASN A 74 -10.50 3.86 17.16
C ASN A 74 -8.99 3.58 16.91
N ASN A 75 -8.19 4.63 16.68
CA ASN A 75 -6.76 4.54 16.38
C ASN A 75 -6.37 3.64 15.18
N THR A 76 -7.28 3.39 14.22
CA THR A 76 -7.00 2.52 13.06
C THR A 76 -6.19 3.21 11.96
N LEU A 77 -5.99 4.53 12.08
CA LEU A 77 -5.18 5.31 11.16
C LEU A 77 -3.71 5.23 11.60
N PRO A 78 -2.77 4.95 10.68
CA PRO A 78 -1.36 4.94 11.01
C PRO A 78 -0.96 6.33 11.52
N LEU A 79 -0.39 6.37 12.72
CA LEU A 79 0.22 7.57 13.30
C LEU A 79 1.39 7.95 12.38
N ARG A 80 1.19 8.99 11.57
CA ARG A 80 2.24 9.56 10.69
C ARG A 80 3.39 10.14 11.50
#